data_AF-A0AA38XSK9-F1
#
_entry.id   AF-A0AA38XSK9-F1
#
_cell.length_a   1.000
_cell.length_b   1.000
_cell.length_c   1.000
_cell.angle_alpha   90.00
_cell.angle_beta   90.00
_cell.angle_gamma   90.00
#
_symmetry.space_group_name_H-M   'P 1'
#
loop_
_entity.id
_entity.type
_entity.pdbx_description
1 polymer ?
#
loop_
_entity_poly.entity_id
_entity_poly.type
_entity_poly.pdbx_seq_one_letter_code
_entity_poly.pdbx_strand_id
1 'polypeptide(L)'
;MAPSAWAQANTIPSQPHLLVKGQGTRTVMPDRFGLQLNIEETDMDADAARRRVQDNVARVLALFKQHKAVEGSVRADNLRIGPATRYEQSRQVFIGTRVSRQLRASFASVKAMQDVLGALNANENVQVSSLAPTYSGEVALRRELKGEAAAKTRESAQGLAKAYGTQLRGLYSISDVAPDFAYGIRAGQWPQLGGDGEYLDRISVTGSYAPASAPAPAAPESIEAGPITYTENVFTYNLVQYLQTLGAEVKVVRNDAMSVDEIAAQKPERIVISPGPCTPNEAGVSLELIQRLGPTTPILGVCLGHQGIGQVYGGTVIRAGNIMHGKTSPIRHEGKGVFAGLPDGYQATRYHSLVVDKNSLPDALEVTAWTENEDGSIEEIMGLRHRQFPVEGVQFHPESILTEHGHALLRNFLQRPAA
;
A
#
# COMPACT_ATOMS: atom_id res chain seq x y z
N MET A 1 -23.39 20.48 -12.98
CA MET A 1 -23.96 19.24 -12.43
C MET A 1 -23.25 18.95 -11.12
N ALA A 2 -23.98 18.93 -10.01
CA ALA A 2 -23.43 18.57 -8.71
C ALA A 2 -23.03 17.08 -8.71
N PRO A 3 -21.95 16.69 -8.02
CA PRO A 3 -21.61 15.28 -7.86
C PRO A 3 -22.70 14.61 -7.01
N SER A 4 -23.46 13.68 -7.60
CA SER A 4 -24.35 12.78 -6.87
C SER A 4 -23.57 11.56 -6.42
N ALA A 5 -23.47 11.35 -5.10
CA ALA A 5 -23.06 10.09 -4.52
C ALA A 5 -24.31 9.28 -4.17
N TRP A 6 -24.31 7.98 -4.45
CA TRP A 6 -25.33 7.07 -3.93
C TRP A 6 -24.69 6.21 -2.85
N ALA A 7 -25.29 6.22 -1.66
CA ALA A 7 -25.06 5.22 -0.63
C ALA A 7 -26.27 4.28 -0.65
N GLN A 8 -26.05 3.00 -0.95
CA GLN A 8 -27.06 1.99 -0.71
C GLN A 8 -26.94 1.57 0.74
N ALA A 9 -27.78 2.14 1.61
CA ALA A 9 -27.97 1.59 2.94
C ALA A 9 -28.66 0.22 2.76
N ASN A 10 -28.00 -0.86 3.15
CA ASN A 10 -28.72 -2.10 3.44
C ASN A 10 -29.73 -1.73 4.52
N THR A 11 -31.02 -1.70 4.16
CA THR A 11 -32.08 -1.28 5.06
C THR A 11 -32.08 -2.21 6.27
N ILE A 12 -31.63 -1.67 7.39
CA ILE A 12 -31.69 -2.34 8.68
C ILE A 12 -33.18 -2.65 8.96
N PRO A 13 -33.53 -3.87 9.38
CA PRO A 13 -34.92 -4.22 9.62
C PRO A 13 -35.53 -3.33 10.70
N SER A 14 -36.82 -3.00 10.55
CA SER A 14 -37.57 -2.17 11.50
C SER A 14 -37.76 -2.81 12.88
N GLN A 15 -37.47 -4.11 13.01
CA GLN A 15 -37.51 -4.83 14.28
C GLN A 15 -36.20 -4.66 15.08
N PRO A 16 -36.25 -4.77 16.42
CA PRO A 16 -35.05 -4.79 17.25
C PRO A 16 -34.09 -5.88 16.79
N HIS A 17 -32.84 -5.51 16.53
CA HIS A 17 -31.81 -6.42 16.01
C HIS A 17 -30.48 -6.13 16.72
N LEU A 18 -29.60 -7.13 16.72
CA LEU A 18 -28.25 -7.01 17.23
C LEU A 18 -27.28 -7.02 16.05
N LEU A 19 -26.44 -5.98 15.98
CA LEU A 19 -25.36 -5.90 15.01
C LEU A 19 -24.05 -6.31 15.69
N VAL A 20 -23.40 -7.32 15.14
CA VAL A 20 -22.18 -7.91 15.70
C VAL A 20 -21.16 -8.17 14.61
N LYS A 21 -19.88 -8.15 14.97
CA LYS A 21 -18.76 -8.37 14.04
C LYS A 21 -17.83 -9.46 14.59
N GLY A 22 -17.58 -10.46 13.77
CA GLY A 22 -16.51 -11.43 13.97
C GLY A 22 -15.37 -11.18 12.98
N GLN A 23 -14.20 -11.68 13.34
CA GLN A 23 -12.98 -11.61 12.54
C GLN A 23 -12.24 -12.93 12.65
N GLY A 24 -11.72 -13.39 11.51
CA GLY A 24 -10.77 -14.50 11.41
C GLY A 24 -9.49 -13.99 10.76
N THR A 25 -8.34 -14.36 11.30
CA THR A 25 -7.03 -13.91 10.84
C THR A 25 -6.07 -15.08 10.80
N ARG A 26 -5.29 -15.21 9.73
CA ARG A 26 -4.24 -16.22 9.62
C ARG A 26 -2.98 -15.61 9.03
N THR A 27 -1.83 -15.96 9.61
CA THR A 27 -0.52 -15.69 9.02
C THR A 27 -0.16 -16.85 8.10
N VAL A 28 0.15 -16.55 6.85
CA VAL A 28 0.59 -17.54 5.86
C VAL A 28 1.90 -17.10 5.21
N MET A 29 2.76 -18.08 4.95
CA MET A 29 3.97 -17.84 4.17
C MET A 29 3.60 -17.81 2.69
N PRO A 30 4.09 -16.82 1.93
CA PRO A 30 3.83 -16.75 0.50
C PRO A 30 4.57 -17.85 -0.26
N ASP A 31 3.90 -18.48 -1.23
CA ASP A 31 4.45 -19.51 -2.11
C ASP A 31 4.24 -19.17 -3.61
N ARG A 32 3.84 -17.92 -3.89
CA ARG A 32 3.58 -17.39 -5.22
C ARG A 32 4.07 -15.94 -5.34
N PHE A 33 4.34 -15.53 -6.57
CA PHE A 33 4.77 -14.17 -6.91
C PHE A 33 3.76 -13.54 -7.85
N GLY A 34 3.03 -12.54 -7.37
CA GLY A 34 2.01 -11.81 -8.11
C GLY A 34 2.62 -10.66 -8.91
N LEU A 35 2.15 -10.53 -10.15
CA LEU A 35 2.46 -9.46 -11.09
C LEU A 35 1.16 -8.78 -11.52
N GLN A 36 1.14 -7.45 -11.48
CA GLN A 36 0.03 -6.63 -11.96
C GLN A 36 0.56 -5.63 -12.99
N LEU A 37 -0.10 -5.57 -14.14
CA LEU A 37 0.26 -4.71 -15.26
C LEU A 37 -0.92 -3.80 -15.60
N ASN A 38 -0.66 -2.52 -15.82
CA ASN A 38 -1.61 -1.59 -16.41
C ASN A 38 -1.26 -1.38 -17.88
N ILE A 39 -2.21 -1.66 -18.76
CA ILE A 39 -2.08 -1.43 -20.20
C ILE A 39 -2.99 -0.26 -20.55
N GLU A 40 -2.42 0.80 -21.10
CA GLU A 40 -3.13 2.04 -21.38
C GLU A 40 -2.74 2.61 -22.74
N GLU A 41 -3.71 3.14 -23.48
CA GLU A 41 -3.50 3.86 -24.73
C GLU A 41 -4.41 5.09 -24.76
N THR A 42 -3.92 6.18 -25.34
CA THR A 42 -4.73 7.38 -25.59
C THR A 42 -4.67 7.74 -27.07
N ASP A 43 -5.82 7.94 -27.70
CA ASP A 43 -5.92 8.34 -29.11
C ASP A 43 -7.18 9.15 -29.38
N MET A 44 -7.14 10.02 -30.38
CA MET A 44 -8.32 10.73 -30.87
C MET A 44 -9.38 9.76 -31.43
N ASP A 45 -8.96 8.63 -31.99
CA ASP A 45 -9.84 7.50 -32.36
C ASP A 45 -9.91 6.46 -31.22
N ALA A 46 -11.08 6.39 -30.57
CA ALA A 46 -11.34 5.46 -29.49
C ALA A 46 -11.22 3.98 -29.91
N ASP A 47 -11.55 3.63 -31.16
CA ASP A 47 -11.44 2.27 -31.67
C ASP A 47 -9.99 1.89 -31.97
N ALA A 48 -9.16 2.86 -32.39
CA ALA A 48 -7.71 2.68 -32.51
C ALA A 48 -7.08 2.43 -31.13
N ALA A 49 -7.40 3.25 -30.12
CA ALA A 49 -6.92 3.05 -28.75
C ALA A 49 -7.35 1.69 -28.19
N ARG A 50 -8.60 1.29 -28.41
CA ARG A 50 -9.12 -0.01 -27.98
C ARG A 50 -8.39 -1.18 -28.63
N ARG A 51 -8.16 -1.15 -29.94
CA ARG A 51 -7.43 -2.20 -30.67
C ARG A 51 -6.01 -2.35 -30.15
N ARG A 52 -5.28 -1.24 -29.95
CA ARG A 52 -3.91 -1.30 -29.40
C ARG A 52 -3.84 -1.86 -27.99
N VAL A 53 -4.77 -1.49 -27.10
CA VAL A 53 -4.86 -2.11 -25.76
C VAL A 53 -5.12 -3.60 -25.87
N GLN A 54 -6.03 -4.03 -26.76
CA GLN A 54 -6.31 -5.46 -26.96
C GLN A 54 -5.09 -6.23 -27.49
N ASP A 55 -4.35 -5.66 -28.44
CA ASP A 55 -3.13 -6.27 -28.98
C ASP A 55 -2.03 -6.38 -27.92
N ASN A 56 -1.83 -5.33 -27.12
CA ASN A 56 -0.92 -5.35 -25.98
C ASN A 56 -1.32 -6.42 -24.96
N VAL A 57 -2.61 -6.50 -24.63
CA VAL A 57 -3.15 -7.52 -23.72
C VAL A 57 -2.87 -8.92 -24.27
N ALA A 58 -3.10 -9.17 -25.56
CA ALA A 58 -2.86 -10.47 -26.17
C ALA A 58 -1.37 -10.87 -26.10
N ARG A 59 -0.45 -9.94 -26.38
CA ARG A 59 0.99 -10.16 -26.24
C ARG A 59 1.38 -10.52 -24.80
N VAL A 60 0.88 -9.76 -23.82
CA VAL A 60 1.19 -9.99 -22.41
C VAL A 60 0.63 -11.33 -21.92
N LEU A 61 -0.60 -11.69 -22.32
CA LEU A 61 -1.16 -13.01 -22.00
C LEU A 61 -0.37 -14.16 -22.64
N ALA A 62 0.17 -13.96 -23.84
CA ALA A 62 1.06 -14.93 -24.47
C ALA A 62 2.37 -15.11 -23.67
N LEU A 63 2.97 -14.01 -23.19
CA LEU A 63 4.14 -14.06 -22.31
C LEU A 63 3.82 -14.81 -21.00
N PHE A 64 2.70 -14.50 -20.36
CA PHE A 64 2.27 -15.21 -19.16
C PHE A 64 2.15 -16.71 -19.39
N LYS A 65 1.56 -17.11 -20.53
CA LYS A 65 1.46 -18.53 -20.90
C LYS A 65 2.82 -19.16 -21.17
N GLN A 66 3.68 -18.48 -21.93
CA GLN A 66 5.03 -18.96 -22.27
C GLN A 66 5.88 -19.22 -21.04
N HIS A 67 5.82 -18.31 -20.06
CA HIS A 67 6.59 -18.39 -18.82
C HIS A 67 5.80 -19.05 -17.67
N LYS A 68 4.78 -19.84 -18.00
CA LYS A 68 4.08 -20.72 -17.05
C LYS A 68 3.49 -19.97 -15.85
N ALA A 69 2.79 -18.86 -16.11
CA ALA A 69 1.89 -18.27 -15.14
C ALA A 69 0.91 -19.34 -14.61
N VAL A 70 0.65 -19.29 -13.31
CA VAL A 70 -0.16 -20.29 -12.62
C VAL A 70 -1.58 -20.26 -13.19
N GLU A 71 -2.05 -21.42 -13.60
CA GLU A 71 -3.40 -21.58 -14.15
C GLU A 71 -4.45 -21.11 -13.13
N GLY A 72 -5.45 -20.36 -13.60
CA GLY A 72 -6.48 -19.75 -12.74
C GLY A 72 -6.05 -18.48 -11.98
N SER A 73 -4.76 -18.13 -11.95
CA SER A 73 -4.28 -16.86 -11.37
C SER A 73 -4.35 -15.68 -12.35
N VAL A 74 -4.38 -15.97 -13.65
CA VAL A 74 -4.39 -14.95 -14.70
C VAL A 74 -5.77 -14.31 -14.76
N ARG A 75 -5.84 -13.00 -14.51
CA ARG A 75 -7.08 -12.21 -14.56
C ARG A 75 -6.88 -10.95 -15.38
N ALA A 76 -7.93 -10.57 -16.09
CA ALA A 76 -7.99 -9.35 -16.84
C ALA A 76 -9.25 -8.59 -16.45
N ASP A 77 -9.08 -7.38 -15.92
CA ASP A 77 -10.21 -6.56 -15.48
C ASP A 77 -11.02 -6.05 -16.68
N ASN A 78 -12.18 -5.47 -16.40
CA ASN A 78 -13.00 -4.83 -17.42
C ASN A 78 -12.25 -3.65 -18.04
N LEU A 79 -12.47 -3.44 -19.34
CA LEU A 79 -11.91 -2.32 -20.09
C LEU A 79 -12.49 -1.00 -19.54
N ARG A 80 -11.62 -0.05 -19.22
CA ARG A 80 -12.00 1.31 -18.83
C ARG A 80 -11.79 2.23 -20.02
N ILE A 81 -12.82 3.02 -20.35
CA ILE A 81 -12.79 3.96 -21.47
C ILE A 81 -13.26 5.31 -20.93
N GLY A 82 -12.49 6.36 -21.19
CA GLY A 82 -12.86 7.71 -20.77
C GLY A 82 -12.09 8.80 -21.50
N PRO A 83 -12.57 10.05 -21.45
CA PRO A 83 -11.86 11.16 -22.06
C PRO A 83 -10.53 11.41 -21.36
N ALA A 84 -9.49 11.70 -22.15
CA ALA A 84 -8.17 12.10 -21.70
C ALA A 84 -7.93 13.56 -22.02
N THR A 85 -7.39 14.27 -21.05
CA THR A 85 -7.10 15.70 -21.18
C THR A 85 -5.73 16.02 -20.60
N ARG A 86 -5.04 16.99 -21.22
CA ARG A 86 -3.79 17.57 -20.72
C ARG A 86 -4.03 19.04 -20.39
N TYR A 87 -3.36 19.54 -19.36
CA TYR A 87 -3.40 20.97 -19.04
C TYR A 87 -2.31 21.70 -19.82
N GLU A 88 -2.70 22.71 -20.58
CA GLU A 88 -1.80 23.66 -21.25
C GLU A 88 -2.21 25.08 -20.86
N GLN A 89 -1.27 25.84 -20.27
CA GLN A 89 -1.50 27.24 -19.86
C GLN A 89 -2.80 27.45 -19.04
N SER A 90 -3.03 26.58 -18.05
CA SER A 90 -4.23 26.61 -17.19
C SER A 90 -5.56 26.28 -17.90
N ARG A 91 -5.52 25.76 -19.13
CA ARG A 91 -6.69 25.26 -19.87
C ARG A 91 -6.61 23.75 -20.05
N GLN A 92 -7.73 23.07 -19.84
CA GLN A 92 -7.85 21.64 -20.09
C GLN A 92 -8.07 21.41 -21.59
N VAL A 93 -7.09 20.80 -22.24
CA VAL A 93 -7.11 20.44 -23.66
C VAL A 93 -7.42 18.96 -23.78
N PHE A 94 -8.43 18.62 -24.58
CA PHE A 94 -8.75 17.23 -24.89
C PHE A 94 -7.67 16.64 -25.80
N ILE A 95 -7.10 15.51 -25.38
CA ILE A 95 -5.99 14.84 -26.09
C ILE A 95 -6.39 13.46 -26.63
N GLY A 96 -7.66 13.08 -26.50
CA GLY A 96 -8.19 11.83 -27.03
C GLY A 96 -8.99 11.02 -26.00
N THR A 97 -9.35 9.80 -26.38
CA THR A 97 -9.97 8.81 -25.51
C THR A 97 -8.89 7.90 -24.94
N ARG A 98 -8.79 7.85 -23.61
CA ARG A 98 -7.96 6.88 -22.90
C ARG A 98 -8.72 5.58 -22.76
N VAL A 99 -8.08 4.50 -23.17
CA VAL A 99 -8.52 3.14 -22.95
C VAL A 99 -7.49 2.45 -22.07
N SER A 100 -7.92 1.82 -20.98
CA SER A 100 -7.02 1.08 -20.10
C SER A 100 -7.59 -0.25 -19.64
N ARG A 101 -6.68 -1.20 -19.39
CA ARG A 101 -7.01 -2.53 -18.86
C ARG A 101 -5.91 -3.01 -17.95
N GLN A 102 -6.32 -3.56 -16.81
CA GLN A 102 -5.39 -4.15 -15.86
C GLN A 102 -5.33 -5.67 -16.02
N LEU A 103 -4.12 -6.21 -16.02
CA LEU A 103 -3.84 -7.64 -16.01
C LEU A 103 -3.16 -8.05 -14.70
N ARG A 104 -3.49 -9.24 -14.22
CA ARG A 104 -2.88 -9.87 -13.04
C ARG A 104 -2.51 -11.30 -13.36
N ALA A 105 -1.39 -11.77 -12.84
CA ALA A 105 -0.98 -13.16 -12.88
C ALA A 105 -0.14 -13.50 -11.64
N SER A 106 -0.04 -14.78 -11.29
CA SER A 106 0.89 -15.26 -10.27
C SER A 106 1.82 -16.32 -10.86
N PHE A 107 3.04 -16.38 -10.33
CA PHE A 107 4.08 -17.31 -10.75
C PHE A 107 4.52 -18.17 -9.56
N ALA A 108 4.80 -19.45 -9.81
CA ALA A 108 5.32 -20.36 -8.79
C ALA A 108 6.83 -20.17 -8.51
N SER A 109 7.54 -19.45 -9.39
CA SER A 109 8.96 -19.17 -9.21
C SER A 109 9.27 -17.70 -9.52
N VAL A 110 10.21 -17.14 -8.77
CA VAL A 110 10.76 -15.80 -9.01
C VAL A 110 11.33 -15.70 -10.42
N LYS A 111 12.06 -16.73 -10.86
CA LYS A 111 12.70 -16.76 -12.17
C LYS A 111 11.69 -16.64 -13.31
N ALA A 112 10.57 -17.37 -13.25
CA ALA A 112 9.53 -17.26 -14.26
C ALA A 112 8.94 -15.84 -14.34
N MET A 113 8.76 -15.17 -13.20
CA MET A 113 8.31 -13.78 -13.17
C MET A 113 9.38 -12.82 -13.73
N GLN A 114 10.66 -13.03 -13.40
CA GLN A 114 11.77 -12.25 -13.95
C GLN A 114 11.89 -12.44 -15.47
N ASP A 115 11.71 -13.64 -15.99
CA ASP A 115 11.74 -13.91 -17.43
C ASP A 115 10.60 -13.17 -18.15
N VAL A 116 9.40 -13.13 -17.55
CA VAL A 116 8.28 -12.31 -18.07
C VAL A 116 8.63 -10.83 -18.06
N LEU A 117 9.18 -10.32 -16.96
CA LEU A 117 9.59 -8.92 -16.86
C LEU A 117 10.69 -8.55 -17.84
N GLY A 118 11.65 -9.44 -18.08
CA GLY A 118 12.71 -9.25 -19.07
C GLY A 118 12.21 -9.33 -20.51
N ALA A 119 11.19 -10.14 -20.79
CA ALA A 119 10.56 -10.23 -22.11
C ALA A 119 9.46 -9.19 -22.35
N LEU A 120 9.02 -8.48 -21.30
CA LEU A 120 8.06 -7.39 -21.39
C LEU A 120 8.75 -6.17 -21.98
N ASN A 121 8.32 -5.76 -23.18
CA ASN A 121 8.65 -4.45 -23.75
C ASN A 121 7.85 -3.37 -23.01
N ALA A 122 8.22 -3.09 -21.77
CA ALA A 122 7.60 -2.04 -20.97
C ALA A 122 7.81 -0.68 -21.64
N ASN A 123 6.72 0.07 -21.79
CA ASN A 123 6.71 1.39 -22.40
C ASN A 123 5.61 2.24 -21.72
N GLU A 124 5.35 3.44 -22.23
CA GLU A 124 4.29 4.30 -21.69
C GLU A 124 2.91 3.61 -21.66
N ASN A 125 2.71 2.62 -22.51
CA ASN A 125 1.43 1.95 -22.73
C ASN A 125 1.31 0.59 -22.02
N VAL A 126 2.42 0.03 -21.52
CA VAL A 126 2.45 -1.23 -20.76
C VAL A 126 3.32 -1.03 -19.52
N GLN A 127 2.68 -0.84 -18.39
CA GLN A 127 3.32 -0.45 -17.14
C GLN A 127 3.18 -1.54 -16.08
N VAL A 128 4.26 -1.83 -15.35
CA VAL A 128 4.20 -2.69 -14.17
C VAL A 128 3.64 -1.89 -13.01
N SER A 129 2.41 -2.20 -12.60
CA SER A 129 1.73 -1.46 -11.52
C SER A 129 2.02 -2.03 -10.14
N SER A 130 2.26 -3.34 -10.01
CA SER A 130 2.59 -3.97 -8.73
C SER A 130 3.31 -5.31 -8.89
N LEU A 131 4.19 -5.60 -7.94
CA LEU A 131 4.84 -6.89 -7.70
C LEU A 131 4.65 -7.23 -6.23
N ALA A 132 3.92 -8.31 -5.93
CA ALA A 132 3.59 -8.67 -4.55
C ALA A 132 3.63 -10.17 -4.33
N PRO A 133 4.15 -10.67 -3.21
CA PRO A 133 4.03 -12.07 -2.84
C PRO A 133 2.55 -12.44 -2.67
N THR A 134 2.16 -13.59 -3.22
CA THR A 134 0.81 -14.16 -3.09
C THR A 134 0.91 -15.58 -2.55
N TYR A 135 -0.22 -16.23 -2.29
CA TYR A 135 -0.22 -17.60 -1.81
C TYR A 135 -1.30 -18.46 -2.50
N SER A 136 -0.96 -19.70 -2.79
CA SER A 136 -1.78 -20.64 -3.58
C SER A 136 -3.07 -21.07 -2.86
N GLY A 137 -3.08 -20.99 -1.53
CA GLY A 137 -4.21 -21.35 -0.68
C GLY A 137 -5.27 -20.26 -0.48
N GLU A 138 -5.17 -19.10 -1.15
CA GLU A 138 -6.02 -17.93 -0.88
C GLU A 138 -7.52 -18.25 -0.86
N VAL A 139 -8.02 -18.99 -1.83
CA VAL A 139 -9.45 -19.33 -1.92
C VAL A 139 -9.89 -20.24 -0.77
N ALA A 140 -9.09 -21.26 -0.44
CA ALA A 140 -9.39 -22.19 0.63
C ALA A 140 -9.30 -21.51 2.00
N LEU A 141 -8.24 -20.74 2.23
CA LEU A 141 -8.02 -19.99 3.46
C LEU A 141 -9.09 -18.93 3.67
N ARG A 142 -9.48 -18.19 2.62
CA ARG A 142 -10.56 -17.21 2.71
C ARG A 142 -11.88 -17.86 3.11
N ARG A 143 -12.17 -19.08 2.62
CA ARG A 143 -13.36 -19.85 3.03
C ARG A 143 -13.30 -20.23 4.51
N GLU A 144 -12.16 -20.72 4.98
CA GLU A 144 -11.93 -21.07 6.39
C GLU A 144 -12.11 -19.85 7.29
N LEU A 145 -11.42 -18.75 6.99
CA LEU A 145 -11.48 -17.50 7.75
C LEU A 145 -12.87 -16.88 7.76
N LYS A 146 -13.63 -16.97 6.65
CA LYS A 146 -15.04 -16.57 6.63
C LYS A 146 -15.88 -17.42 7.59
N GLY A 147 -15.62 -18.72 7.65
CA GLY A 147 -16.26 -19.63 8.61
C GLY A 147 -15.97 -19.24 10.06
N GLU A 148 -14.70 -18.99 10.38
CA GLU A 148 -14.25 -18.54 11.71
C GLU A 148 -14.89 -17.20 12.10
N ALA A 149 -14.87 -16.21 11.18
CA ALA A 149 -15.47 -14.91 11.41
C ALA A 149 -16.98 -15.03 11.66
N ALA A 150 -17.69 -15.88 10.90
CA ALA A 150 -19.10 -16.14 11.11
C ALA A 150 -19.39 -16.81 12.46
N ALA A 151 -18.54 -17.76 12.88
CA ALA A 151 -18.65 -18.41 14.19
C ALA A 151 -18.48 -17.39 15.34
N LYS A 152 -17.43 -16.57 15.29
CA LYS A 152 -17.17 -15.52 16.29
C LYS A 152 -18.28 -14.45 16.32
N THR A 153 -18.85 -14.14 15.16
CA THR A 153 -20.03 -13.25 15.06
C THR A 153 -21.21 -13.83 15.85
N ARG A 154 -21.51 -15.12 15.67
CA ARG A 154 -22.61 -15.79 16.40
C ARG A 154 -22.38 -15.84 17.89
N GLU A 155 -21.16 -16.17 18.32
CA GLU A 155 -20.78 -16.18 19.74
C GLU A 155 -20.97 -14.80 20.38
N SER A 156 -20.51 -13.74 19.70
CA SER A 156 -20.67 -12.36 20.16
C SER A 156 -22.15 -11.96 20.29
N ALA A 157 -22.98 -12.35 19.30
CA ALA A 157 -24.42 -12.10 19.35
C ALA A 157 -25.09 -12.81 20.53
N GLN A 158 -24.73 -14.08 20.78
CA GLN A 158 -25.28 -14.87 21.89
C GLN A 158 -24.87 -14.29 23.24
N GLY A 159 -23.60 -13.88 23.38
CA GLY A 159 -23.09 -13.23 24.58
C GLY A 159 -23.82 -11.92 24.90
N LEU A 160 -24.00 -11.06 23.90
CA LEU A 160 -24.74 -9.81 24.04
C LEU A 160 -26.22 -10.05 24.35
N ALA A 161 -26.88 -10.96 23.62
CA ALA A 161 -28.27 -11.29 23.88
C ALA A 161 -28.48 -11.76 25.33
N LYS A 162 -27.59 -12.64 25.83
CA LYS A 162 -27.58 -13.11 27.22
C LYS A 162 -27.38 -11.96 28.21
N ALA A 163 -26.43 -11.05 27.95
CA ALA A 163 -26.16 -9.89 28.81
C ALA A 163 -27.37 -8.94 28.91
N TYR A 164 -28.12 -8.78 27.82
CA TYR A 164 -29.35 -7.99 27.79
C TYR A 164 -30.60 -8.76 28.25
N GLY A 165 -30.47 -10.01 28.69
CA GLY A 165 -31.62 -10.84 29.10
C GLY A 165 -32.59 -11.16 27.97
N THR A 166 -32.12 -11.17 26.72
CA THR A 166 -32.92 -11.37 25.51
C THR A 166 -32.52 -12.67 24.80
N GLN A 167 -33.36 -13.15 23.90
CA GLN A 167 -33.10 -14.34 23.08
C GLN A 167 -33.04 -13.97 21.59
N LEU A 168 -32.01 -14.45 20.90
CA LEU A 168 -31.90 -14.34 19.44
C LEU A 168 -32.93 -15.25 18.79
N ARG A 169 -33.79 -14.69 17.92
CA ARG A 169 -34.85 -15.45 17.23
C ARG A 169 -34.47 -15.93 15.84
N GLY A 170 -33.48 -15.32 15.21
CA GLY A 170 -33.07 -15.68 13.85
C GLY A 170 -31.92 -14.83 13.34
N LEU A 171 -31.38 -15.25 12.20
CA LEU A 171 -30.33 -14.54 11.47
C LEU A 171 -30.96 -13.78 10.31
N TYR A 172 -30.83 -12.44 10.30
CA TYR A 172 -31.40 -11.60 9.25
C TYR A 172 -30.49 -11.49 8.01
N SER A 173 -29.19 -11.22 8.20
CA SER A 173 -28.21 -11.17 7.12
C SER A 173 -26.79 -11.43 7.64
N ILE A 174 -25.91 -11.92 6.76
CA ILE A 174 -24.45 -11.94 6.96
C ILE A 174 -23.84 -11.23 5.75
N SER A 175 -23.09 -10.17 5.99
CA SER A 175 -22.35 -9.45 4.95
C SER A 175 -20.85 -9.70 5.13
N ASP A 176 -20.15 -10.02 4.04
CA ASP A 176 -18.68 -10.09 4.00
C ASP A 176 -18.04 -8.73 3.68
N VAL A 177 -18.87 -7.75 3.31
CA VAL A 177 -18.53 -6.33 3.29
C VAL A 177 -18.95 -5.78 4.65
N ALA A 178 -17.99 -5.43 5.51
CA ALA A 178 -18.32 -4.59 6.66
C ALA A 178 -18.62 -3.19 6.11
N PRO A 179 -19.83 -2.62 6.31
CA PRO A 179 -19.96 -1.17 6.23
C PRO A 179 -18.99 -0.58 7.24
N ASP A 180 -18.26 0.46 6.86
CA ASP A 180 -17.62 1.34 7.83
C ASP A 180 -18.74 1.99 8.64
N PHE A 181 -19.09 1.38 9.77
CA PHE A 181 -19.98 1.99 10.73
C PHE A 181 -19.15 2.99 11.53
N ALA A 182 -19.21 4.25 11.13
CA ALA A 182 -18.82 5.37 11.98
C ALA A 182 -19.84 5.55 13.11
N TYR A 183 -19.90 4.60 14.05
CA TYR A 183 -20.45 4.81 15.37
C TYR A 183 -19.47 4.26 16.40
N GLY A 184 -18.51 5.10 16.77
CA GLY A 184 -17.77 4.91 18.00
C GLY A 184 -18.61 5.41 19.17
N ILE A 185 -19.08 4.49 20.02
CA ILE A 185 -18.99 4.78 21.45
C ILE A 185 -17.54 4.42 21.82
N ARG A 186 -16.65 5.42 21.78
CA ARG A 186 -15.44 5.39 22.61
C ARG A 186 -15.94 5.51 24.04
N ALA A 187 -15.75 4.47 24.86
CA ALA A 187 -15.86 4.60 26.30
C ALA A 187 -14.70 5.47 26.79
N GLY A 188 -14.93 6.79 26.85
CA GLY A 188 -14.09 7.72 27.60
C GLY A 188 -14.44 7.65 29.09
N GLN A 189 -13.46 7.92 29.95
CA GLN A 189 -13.71 8.17 31.37
C GLN A 189 -14.50 9.47 31.51
N TRP A 190 -15.55 9.45 32.35
CA TRP A 190 -16.30 10.64 32.74
C TRP A 190 -16.04 10.95 34.22
N PRO A 191 -15.95 12.23 34.61
CA PRO A 191 -15.82 12.61 36.01
C PRO A 191 -17.08 12.18 36.76
N GLN A 192 -16.92 11.63 37.96
CA GLN A 192 -18.05 11.48 38.85
C GLN A 192 -18.54 12.87 39.25
N LEU A 193 -19.78 13.19 38.88
CA LEU A 193 -20.54 14.27 39.48
C LEU A 193 -21.88 13.68 39.93
N GLY A 194 -22.01 13.53 41.24
CA GLY A 194 -23.28 13.33 41.89
C GLY A 194 -24.13 14.60 41.85
N GLY A 195 -25.42 14.41 42.16
CA GLY A 195 -26.33 15.49 42.52
C GLY A 195 -27.05 16.16 41.35
N ASP A 196 -28.31 15.75 41.18
CA ASP A 196 -29.45 16.58 40.77
C ASP A 196 -29.56 17.10 39.31
N GLY A 197 -30.36 16.36 38.53
CA GLY A 197 -31.51 16.85 37.77
C GLY A 197 -31.33 17.86 36.62
N GLU A 198 -31.47 17.40 35.37
CA GLU A 198 -32.43 17.92 34.36
C GLU A 198 -32.31 17.11 33.04
N TYR A 199 -33.45 16.71 32.46
CA TYR A 199 -33.55 15.99 31.18
C TYR A 199 -33.86 16.97 30.04
N LEU A 200 -33.25 16.81 28.86
CA LEU A 200 -33.71 17.45 27.62
C LEU A 200 -34.03 16.44 26.50
N ASP A 201 -35.33 16.41 26.22
CA ASP A 201 -36.15 16.11 25.04
C ASP A 201 -35.85 15.00 24.01
N ARG A 202 -36.92 14.22 23.79
CA ARG A 202 -37.11 13.18 22.77
C ARG A 202 -37.67 13.81 21.48
N ILE A 203 -37.13 13.43 20.32
CA ILE A 203 -37.73 13.76 19.02
C ILE A 203 -38.56 12.58 18.50
N SER A 204 -39.77 12.89 18.05
CA SER A 204 -40.85 11.99 17.61
C SER A 204 -40.73 11.51 16.16
N VAL A 205 -41.31 10.33 15.89
CA VAL A 205 -41.34 9.61 14.61
C VAL A 205 -42.70 9.76 13.91
N THR A 206 -42.72 9.96 12.59
CA THR A 206 -43.91 9.80 11.72
C THR A 206 -43.57 8.78 10.61
N GLY A 207 -44.16 7.58 10.63
CA GLY A 207 -45.28 7.13 9.76
C GLY A 207 -44.74 6.50 8.45
N SER A 208 -45.03 5.27 8.02
CA SER A 208 -46.30 4.53 8.02
C SER A 208 -46.07 3.06 7.59
N TYR A 209 -47.02 2.19 7.96
CA TYR A 209 -47.02 0.72 7.83
C TYR A 209 -47.67 0.27 6.50
N ALA A 210 -47.19 -0.82 5.89
CA ALA A 210 -47.95 -1.69 4.99
C ALA A 210 -47.56 -3.17 5.19
N PRO A 211 -48.50 -4.14 5.07
CA PRO A 211 -48.31 -5.50 5.59
C PRO A 211 -47.61 -6.46 4.60
N ALA A 212 -47.07 -7.54 5.16
CA ALA A 212 -46.16 -8.52 4.55
C ALA A 212 -46.77 -9.38 3.43
N SER A 213 -45.92 -9.77 2.47
CA SER A 213 -46.08 -10.97 1.62
C SER A 213 -45.05 -12.04 2.00
N ALA A 214 -45.48 -13.31 1.93
CA ALA A 214 -44.77 -14.52 2.41
C ALA A 214 -43.52 -14.88 1.57
N PRO A 215 -42.59 -15.74 2.08
CA PRO A 215 -41.27 -15.93 1.47
C PRO A 215 -41.30 -16.87 0.26
N ALA A 216 -40.56 -16.52 -0.79
CA ALA A 216 -40.25 -17.41 -1.91
C ALA A 216 -39.13 -18.42 -1.51
N PRO A 217 -39.10 -19.63 -2.09
CA PRO A 217 -38.17 -20.70 -1.69
C PRO A 217 -36.74 -20.39 -2.10
N ALA A 218 -35.80 -20.88 -1.29
CA ALA A 218 -34.36 -20.69 -1.42
C ALA A 218 -33.84 -21.08 -2.81
N ALA A 219 -33.29 -20.08 -3.52
CA ALA A 219 -32.42 -20.32 -4.67
C ALA A 219 -30.99 -20.60 -4.19
N PRO A 220 -30.23 -21.47 -4.86
CA PRO A 220 -28.84 -21.75 -4.51
C PRO A 220 -27.99 -20.48 -4.66
N GLU A 221 -27.25 -20.14 -3.60
CA GLU A 221 -26.42 -18.95 -3.51
C GLU A 221 -25.38 -18.89 -4.65
N SER A 222 -25.55 -17.92 -5.52
CA SER A 222 -24.58 -17.53 -6.55
C SER A 222 -23.61 -16.49 -5.94
N ILE A 223 -22.31 -16.80 -5.95
CA ILE A 223 -21.25 -15.89 -5.50
C ILE A 223 -20.68 -15.15 -6.71
N GLU A 224 -20.91 -13.85 -6.79
CA GLU A 224 -20.15 -12.95 -7.67
C GLU A 224 -19.23 -12.05 -6.83
N ALA A 225 -17.94 -12.06 -7.20
CA ALA A 225 -16.86 -11.39 -6.50
C ALA A 225 -16.52 -10.04 -7.16
N GLY A 226 -16.42 -8.98 -6.37
CA GLY A 226 -15.75 -7.73 -6.74
C GLY A 226 -14.34 -7.66 -6.12
N PRO A 227 -13.35 -7.02 -6.78
CA PRO A 227 -12.02 -6.84 -6.21
C PRO A 227 -12.04 -5.83 -5.06
N ILE A 228 -11.49 -6.23 -3.92
CA ILE A 228 -11.02 -5.31 -2.88
C ILE A 228 -9.58 -4.96 -3.24
N THR A 229 -9.28 -3.68 -3.46
CA THR A 229 -7.90 -3.21 -3.50
C THR A 229 -7.45 -2.99 -2.08
N TYR A 230 -6.61 -3.90 -1.60
CA TYR A 230 -5.86 -3.74 -0.37
C TYR A 230 -4.50 -3.16 -0.74
N THR A 231 -4.23 -1.94 -0.30
CA THR A 231 -2.88 -1.35 -0.41
C THR A 231 -2.35 -1.25 1.01
N GLU A 232 -1.91 -2.38 1.56
CA GLU A 232 -0.87 -2.29 2.58
C GLU A 232 0.47 -2.23 1.89
N ASN A 233 1.38 -1.50 2.52
CA ASN A 233 2.67 -1.16 1.96
C ASN A 233 3.53 -2.42 1.83
N VAL A 234 3.35 -3.17 0.74
CA VAL A 234 4.04 -4.44 0.44
C VAL A 234 5.56 -4.29 0.53
N PHE A 235 6.05 -3.08 0.27
CA PHE A 235 7.45 -2.71 0.39
C PHE A 235 7.97 -2.84 1.84
N THR A 236 7.19 -2.47 2.85
CA THR A 236 7.59 -2.67 4.26
C THR A 236 7.74 -4.15 4.58
N TYR A 237 6.86 -5.01 4.05
CA TYR A 237 6.97 -6.47 4.25
C TYR A 237 8.26 -7.04 3.65
N ASN A 238 8.59 -6.65 2.41
CA ASN A 238 9.82 -7.11 1.74
C ASN A 238 11.08 -6.63 2.48
N LEU A 239 11.08 -5.38 2.96
CA LEU A 239 12.20 -4.82 3.72
C LEU A 239 12.39 -5.56 5.05
N VAL A 240 11.31 -5.84 5.77
CA VAL A 240 11.31 -6.65 7.01
C VAL A 240 11.85 -8.05 6.72
N GLN A 241 11.37 -8.70 5.66
CA GLN A 241 11.82 -10.03 5.27
C GLN A 241 13.32 -10.07 4.94
N TYR A 242 13.84 -9.07 4.22
CA TYR A 242 15.26 -9.00 3.88
C TYR A 242 16.12 -8.81 5.13
N LEU A 243 15.71 -7.92 6.04
CA LEU A 243 16.40 -7.71 7.31
C LEU A 243 16.41 -8.98 8.17
N GLN A 244 15.28 -9.68 8.26
CA GLN A 244 15.18 -10.96 8.99
C GLN A 244 16.05 -12.05 8.37
N THR A 245 16.14 -12.12 7.03
CA THR A 245 17.02 -13.07 6.32
C THR A 245 18.50 -12.79 6.58
N LEU A 246 18.85 -11.54 6.86
CA LEU A 246 20.19 -11.12 7.28
C LEU A 246 20.45 -11.32 8.79
N GLY A 247 19.47 -11.89 9.53
CA GLY A 247 19.60 -12.23 10.95
C GLY A 247 19.15 -11.14 11.92
N ALA A 248 18.51 -10.06 11.44
CA ALA A 248 18.00 -9.01 12.33
C ALA A 248 16.65 -9.41 12.95
N GLU A 249 16.49 -9.16 14.26
CA GLU A 249 15.17 -9.18 14.90
C GLU A 249 14.46 -7.85 14.62
N VAL A 250 13.29 -7.91 13.99
CA VAL A 250 12.58 -6.72 13.49
C VAL A 250 11.23 -6.57 14.17
N LYS A 251 11.03 -5.44 14.85
CA LYS A 251 9.72 -4.99 15.35
C LYS A 251 9.16 -3.91 14.45
N VAL A 252 7.99 -4.16 13.87
CA VAL A 252 7.30 -3.20 12.98
C VAL A 252 6.31 -2.38 13.80
N VAL A 253 6.38 -1.05 13.67
CA VAL A 253 5.48 -0.11 14.35
C VAL A 253 4.94 0.86 13.32
N ARG A 254 3.62 1.09 13.31
CA ARG A 254 2.99 2.09 12.45
C ARG A 254 3.32 3.49 12.97
N ASN A 255 3.48 4.46 12.07
CA ASN A 255 3.95 5.82 12.36
C ASN A 255 3.03 6.67 13.28
N ASP A 256 1.87 6.16 13.66
CA ASP A 256 0.90 6.80 14.58
C ASP A 256 0.57 5.91 15.80
N ALA A 257 1.17 4.72 15.89
CA ALA A 257 0.85 3.73 16.91
C ALA A 257 1.71 3.86 18.18
N MET A 258 2.77 4.67 18.12
CA MET A 258 3.74 4.83 19.20
C MET A 258 4.42 6.19 19.10
N SER A 259 4.64 6.83 20.25
CA SER A 259 5.40 8.07 20.37
C SER A 259 6.91 7.85 20.27
N VAL A 260 7.66 8.91 19.97
CA VAL A 260 9.14 8.85 19.93
C VAL A 260 9.73 8.46 21.29
N ASP A 261 9.11 8.86 22.40
CA ASP A 261 9.55 8.52 23.75
C ASP A 261 9.42 7.01 24.03
N GLU A 262 8.31 6.40 23.63
CA GLU A 262 8.09 4.95 23.76
C GLU A 262 9.03 4.14 22.86
N ILE A 263 9.39 4.67 21.69
CA ILE A 263 10.39 4.07 20.80
C ILE A 263 11.78 4.17 21.45
N ALA A 264 12.15 5.34 21.96
CA ALA A 264 13.43 5.56 22.63
C ALA A 264 13.60 4.65 23.86
N ALA A 265 12.53 4.46 24.64
CA ALA A 265 12.52 3.60 25.83
C ALA A 265 12.82 2.13 25.51
N GLN A 266 12.55 1.67 24.28
CA GLN A 266 12.88 0.32 23.83
C GLN A 266 14.35 0.14 23.48
N LYS A 267 15.14 1.22 23.42
CA LYS A 267 16.57 1.21 23.10
C LYS A 267 16.89 0.43 21.82
N PRO A 268 16.26 0.78 20.68
CA PRO A 268 16.53 0.11 19.42
C PRO A 268 18.01 0.29 19.03
N GLU A 269 18.67 -0.79 18.63
CA GLU A 269 20.04 -0.70 18.11
C GLU A 269 20.11 0.09 16.81
N ARG A 270 19.07 -0.01 15.98
CA ARG A 270 18.95 0.59 14.65
C ARG A 270 17.49 0.88 14.34
N ILE A 271 17.24 1.89 13.54
CA ILE A 271 15.89 2.25 13.10
C ILE A 271 15.85 2.30 11.57
N VAL A 272 14.79 1.75 10.98
CA VAL A 272 14.52 1.83 9.55
C VAL A 272 13.19 2.52 9.34
N ILE A 273 13.19 3.59 8.56
CA ILE A 273 11.97 4.31 8.16
C ILE A 273 11.63 3.84 6.75
N SER A 274 10.58 3.04 6.65
CA SER A 274 10.16 2.40 5.40
C SER A 274 9.61 3.42 4.39
N PRO A 275 9.51 3.04 3.09
CA PRO A 275 8.70 3.77 2.13
C PRO A 275 7.26 3.94 2.63
N GLY A 276 6.48 4.83 2.02
CA GLY A 276 5.06 4.99 2.27
C GLY A 276 4.37 5.82 1.19
N PRO A 277 3.06 5.63 0.98
CA PRO A 277 2.27 6.65 0.30
C PRO A 277 2.24 7.90 1.21
N CYS A 278 2.09 9.08 0.62
CA CYS A 278 2.05 10.41 1.27
C CYS A 278 3.37 11.19 1.27
N THR A 279 3.28 12.47 1.62
CA THR A 279 4.43 13.38 1.74
C THR A 279 5.11 13.22 3.11
N PRO A 280 6.38 13.62 3.29
CA PRO A 280 7.04 13.54 4.59
C PRO A 280 6.29 14.28 5.71
N ASN A 281 5.58 15.37 5.38
CA ASN A 281 4.75 16.14 6.31
C ASN A 281 3.61 15.33 6.94
N GLU A 282 3.18 14.25 6.26
CA GLU A 282 2.09 13.40 6.68
C GLU A 282 2.61 12.08 7.29
N ALA A 283 3.93 11.94 7.46
CA ALA A 283 4.58 10.69 7.88
C ALA A 283 4.50 10.41 9.39
N GLY A 284 3.58 11.03 10.12
CA GLY A 284 3.37 10.83 11.56
C GLY A 284 4.62 11.18 12.38
N VAL A 285 4.99 10.32 13.34
CA VAL A 285 6.14 10.55 14.23
C VAL A 285 7.51 10.48 13.55
N SER A 286 7.56 10.12 12.26
CA SER A 286 8.82 9.80 11.56
C SER A 286 9.80 10.98 11.51
N LEU A 287 9.32 12.21 11.30
CA LEU A 287 10.19 13.39 11.26
C LEU A 287 10.77 13.71 12.64
N GLU A 288 9.93 13.69 13.67
CA GLU A 288 10.35 13.88 15.06
C GLU A 288 11.35 12.80 15.49
N LEU A 289 11.12 11.55 15.07
CA LEU A 289 12.01 10.42 15.34
C LEU A 289 13.41 10.67 14.76
N ILE A 290 13.51 11.08 13.49
CA ILE A 290 14.80 11.38 12.85
C ILE A 290 15.51 12.48 13.63
N GLN A 291 14.78 13.54 13.99
CA GLN A 291 15.34 14.69 14.69
C GLN A 291 15.89 14.32 16.07
N ARG A 292 15.15 13.52 16.83
CA ARG A 292 15.47 13.20 18.23
C ARG A 292 16.42 12.04 18.40
N LEU A 293 16.31 10.99 17.57
CA LEU A 293 17.09 9.76 17.71
C LEU A 293 18.23 9.66 16.69
N GLY A 294 18.17 10.39 15.58
CA GLY A 294 19.23 10.41 14.57
C GLY A 294 20.63 10.69 15.12
N PRO A 295 20.83 11.60 16.10
CA PRO A 295 22.15 11.85 16.67
C PRO A 295 22.80 10.66 17.39
N THR A 296 22.01 9.71 17.91
CA THR A 296 22.50 8.64 18.79
C THR A 296 22.23 7.23 18.27
N THR A 297 21.22 7.05 17.41
CA THR A 297 20.80 5.74 16.91
C THR A 297 20.97 5.71 15.40
N PRO A 298 21.62 4.67 14.82
CA PRO A 298 21.68 4.53 13.38
C PRO A 298 20.29 4.48 12.72
N ILE A 299 20.06 5.35 11.73
CA ILE A 299 18.80 5.44 10.97
C ILE A 299 19.05 5.19 9.49
N LEU A 300 18.25 4.30 8.89
CA LEU A 300 18.14 4.16 7.44
C LEU A 300 16.74 4.60 6.97
N GLY A 301 16.68 5.64 6.13
CA GLY A 301 15.45 6.06 5.47
C GLY A 301 15.34 5.51 4.04
N VAL A 302 14.24 4.88 3.69
CA VAL A 302 13.99 4.36 2.32
C VAL A 302 12.84 5.13 1.68
N CYS A 303 13.06 5.67 0.49
CA CYS A 303 12.09 6.44 -0.30
C CYS A 303 11.47 7.60 0.52
N LEU A 304 10.27 7.44 1.09
CA LEU A 304 9.66 8.42 1.99
C LEU A 304 10.56 8.72 3.20
N GLY A 305 11.24 7.70 3.76
CA GLY A 305 12.19 7.90 4.84
C GLY A 305 13.41 8.73 4.42
N HIS A 306 13.90 8.55 3.19
CA HIS A 306 14.99 9.36 2.63
C HIS A 306 14.57 10.82 2.47
N GLN A 307 13.36 11.08 1.97
CA GLN A 307 12.80 12.42 1.85
C GLN A 307 12.61 13.08 3.23
N GLY A 308 12.16 12.31 4.22
CA GLY A 308 12.05 12.77 5.61
C GLY A 308 13.40 13.18 6.20
N ILE A 309 14.47 12.42 5.94
CA ILE A 309 15.84 12.79 6.34
C ILE A 309 16.26 14.11 5.68
N GLY A 310 16.06 14.22 4.36
CA GLY A 310 16.32 15.45 3.62
C GLY A 310 15.63 16.65 4.27
N GLN A 311 14.33 16.52 4.57
CA GLN A 311 13.52 17.58 5.15
C GLN A 311 13.93 17.94 6.58
N VAL A 312 14.14 16.96 7.47
CA VAL A 312 14.46 17.20 8.88
C VAL A 312 15.76 17.99 9.04
N TYR A 313 16.73 17.77 8.16
CA TYR A 313 18.01 18.46 8.23
C TYR A 313 18.07 19.73 7.38
N GLY A 314 16.95 20.16 6.77
CA GLY A 314 16.80 21.47 6.13
C GLY A 314 16.79 21.47 4.59
N GLY A 315 16.77 20.29 3.95
CA GLY A 315 16.58 20.16 2.51
C GLY A 315 15.13 20.33 2.09
N THR A 316 14.90 20.74 0.83
CA THR A 316 13.54 20.86 0.29
C THR A 316 13.15 19.60 -0.47
N VAL A 317 11.92 19.11 -0.27
CA VAL A 317 11.35 18.01 -1.06
C VAL A 317 10.47 18.60 -2.15
N ILE A 318 10.81 18.35 -3.41
CA ILE A 318 10.12 18.86 -4.59
C ILE A 318 9.56 17.70 -5.43
N ARG A 319 8.70 18.01 -6.41
CA ARG A 319 8.29 17.00 -7.40
C ARG A 319 9.47 16.59 -8.27
N ALA A 320 9.58 15.29 -8.49
CA ALA A 320 10.54 14.73 -9.43
C ALA A 320 10.27 15.29 -10.84
N GLY A 321 11.33 15.47 -11.64
CA GLY A 321 11.20 15.89 -13.04
C GLY A 321 10.40 14.86 -13.85
N ASN A 322 10.59 13.57 -13.52
CA ASN A 322 9.88 12.44 -14.09
C ASN A 322 9.29 11.57 -12.98
N ILE A 323 8.05 11.10 -13.18
CA ILE A 323 7.43 10.13 -12.25
C ILE A 323 8.02 8.74 -12.52
N MET A 324 8.61 8.12 -11.50
CA MET A 324 9.35 6.87 -11.63
C MET A 324 8.66 5.77 -10.83
N HIS A 325 7.68 5.09 -11.42
CA HIS A 325 6.93 3.99 -10.78
C HIS A 325 7.28 2.66 -11.44
N GLY A 326 8.05 1.80 -10.75
CA GLY A 326 8.39 0.44 -11.21
C GLY A 326 9.45 0.39 -12.30
N LYS A 327 10.22 1.47 -12.46
CA LYS A 327 11.31 1.58 -13.45
C LYS A 327 12.65 1.38 -12.76
N THR A 328 13.62 0.82 -13.48
CA THR A 328 15.01 0.72 -13.01
C THR A 328 15.85 1.88 -13.54
N SER A 329 16.86 2.28 -12.79
CA SER A 329 17.88 3.22 -13.23
C SER A 329 19.26 2.79 -12.72
N PRO A 330 20.33 3.05 -13.49
CA PRO A 330 21.69 2.87 -12.99
C PRO A 330 21.95 3.88 -11.87
N ILE A 331 22.38 3.41 -10.71
CA ILE A 331 22.69 4.25 -9.55
C ILE A 331 24.20 4.45 -9.46
N ARG A 332 24.62 5.71 -9.55
CA ARG A 332 26.01 6.12 -9.37
C ARG A 332 26.28 6.38 -7.90
N HIS A 333 27.43 6.00 -7.39
CA HIS A 333 27.81 6.25 -6.01
C HIS A 333 29.32 6.24 -5.78
N GLU A 334 29.76 6.83 -4.67
CA GLU A 334 31.18 6.84 -4.30
C GLU A 334 31.59 5.69 -3.35
N GLY A 335 30.74 4.67 -3.19
CA GLY A 335 31.02 3.53 -2.32
C GLY A 335 31.04 3.89 -0.82
N LYS A 336 30.41 5.01 -0.47
CA LYS A 336 30.34 5.51 0.90
C LYS A 336 29.16 4.90 1.65
N GLY A 337 29.38 4.61 2.92
CA GLY A 337 28.33 4.18 3.84
C GLY A 337 27.61 2.91 3.42
N VAL A 338 26.29 2.94 3.29
CA VAL A 338 25.53 1.74 2.87
C VAL A 338 25.92 1.21 1.49
N PHE A 339 26.62 2.02 0.67
CA PHE A 339 27.15 1.63 -0.63
C PHE A 339 28.54 0.98 -0.58
N ALA A 340 29.12 0.78 0.61
CA ALA A 340 30.47 0.22 0.74
C ALA A 340 30.60 -1.16 0.08
N GLY A 341 31.60 -1.29 -0.81
CA GLY A 341 31.88 -2.54 -1.52
C GLY A 341 30.84 -2.95 -2.58
N LEU A 342 29.88 -2.09 -2.91
CA LEU A 342 28.93 -2.33 -3.99
C LEU A 342 29.51 -1.88 -5.34
N PRO A 343 29.19 -2.56 -6.46
CA PRO A 343 29.60 -2.12 -7.79
C PRO A 343 28.92 -0.81 -8.16
N ASP A 344 29.66 0.17 -8.67
CA ASP A 344 29.08 1.45 -9.10
C ASP A 344 28.29 1.30 -10.42
N GLY A 345 27.14 1.99 -10.54
CA GLY A 345 26.28 1.94 -11.72
C GLY A 345 25.29 0.77 -11.78
N TYR A 346 25.09 0.03 -10.69
CA TYR A 346 24.12 -1.09 -10.64
C TYR A 346 22.67 -0.62 -10.81
N GLN A 347 21.81 -1.54 -11.28
CA GLN A 347 20.40 -1.24 -11.51
C GLN A 347 19.60 -1.27 -10.20
N ALA A 348 18.85 -0.20 -9.92
CA ALA A 348 17.93 -0.15 -8.78
C ALA A 348 16.53 0.33 -9.20
N THR A 349 15.50 -0.20 -8.55
CA THR A 349 14.11 0.16 -8.82
C THR A 349 13.69 1.44 -8.11
N ARG A 350 13.01 2.32 -8.84
CA ARG A 350 12.46 3.59 -8.37
C ARG A 350 10.92 3.54 -8.37
N TYR A 351 10.31 4.07 -7.31
CA TYR A 351 8.84 4.16 -7.13
C TYR A 351 8.38 5.54 -6.63
N HIS A 352 9.11 6.61 -6.95
CA HIS A 352 8.92 7.91 -6.36
C HIS A 352 8.34 8.94 -7.35
N SER A 353 7.68 9.96 -6.78
CA SER A 353 7.19 11.16 -7.47
C SER A 353 7.70 12.45 -6.85
N LEU A 354 8.42 12.34 -5.72
CA LEU A 354 9.03 13.42 -4.96
C LEU A 354 10.50 13.08 -4.72
N VAL A 355 11.34 14.10 -4.67
CA VAL A 355 12.79 13.98 -4.49
C VAL A 355 13.31 15.10 -3.61
N VAL A 356 14.44 14.86 -2.95
CA VAL A 356 15.19 15.91 -2.28
C VAL A 356 15.87 16.78 -3.35
N ASP A 357 15.63 18.08 -3.30
CA ASP A 357 16.19 19.04 -4.25
C ASP A 357 17.69 19.22 -4.02
N LYS A 358 18.47 18.93 -5.07
CA LYS A 358 19.94 19.06 -5.07
C LYS A 358 20.43 20.49 -4.89
N ASN A 359 19.62 21.48 -5.23
CA ASN A 359 20.00 22.89 -5.14
C ASN A 359 19.78 23.50 -3.74
N SER A 360 19.03 22.81 -2.88
CA SER A 360 18.73 23.25 -1.51
C SER A 360 19.28 22.30 -0.46
N LEU A 361 20.29 21.50 -0.81
CA LEU A 361 20.86 20.54 0.13
C LEU A 361 21.69 21.27 1.21
N PRO A 362 21.38 21.09 2.50
CA PRO A 362 22.09 21.75 3.59
C PRO A 362 23.47 21.11 3.83
N ASP A 363 24.42 21.89 4.36
CA ASP A 363 25.80 21.43 4.63
C ASP A 363 25.88 20.21 5.55
N ALA A 364 24.87 20.01 6.40
CA ALA A 364 24.75 18.86 7.30
C ALA A 364 24.61 17.52 6.56
N LEU A 365 24.17 17.54 5.30
CA LEU A 365 23.97 16.37 4.46
C LEU A 365 25.02 16.28 3.35
N GLU A 366 25.43 15.05 3.07
CA GLU A 366 26.31 14.69 1.96
C GLU A 366 25.54 13.78 0.98
N VAL A 367 25.64 14.07 -0.31
CA VAL A 367 25.14 13.18 -1.38
C VAL A 367 26.07 11.98 -1.49
N THR A 368 25.54 10.77 -1.39
CA THR A 368 26.31 9.53 -1.50
C THR A 368 25.98 8.72 -2.74
N ALA A 369 24.84 8.97 -3.37
CA ALA A 369 24.44 8.34 -4.61
C ALA A 369 23.52 9.26 -5.44
N TRP A 370 23.53 9.10 -6.76
CA TRP A 370 22.72 9.87 -7.70
C TRP A 370 22.39 9.08 -8.97
N THR A 371 21.50 9.66 -9.77
CA THR A 371 21.29 9.32 -11.19
C THR A 371 21.89 10.41 -12.06
N GLU A 372 22.23 10.11 -13.31
CA GLU A 372 22.87 11.06 -14.24
C GLU A 372 21.94 11.35 -15.42
N ASN A 373 22.00 12.60 -15.89
CA ASN A 373 21.48 12.99 -17.20
C ASN A 373 22.44 12.51 -18.31
N GLU A 374 22.03 12.63 -19.57
CA GLU A 374 22.86 12.28 -20.73
C GLU A 374 24.20 13.05 -20.79
N ASP A 375 24.25 14.26 -20.21
CA ASP A 375 25.46 15.10 -20.13
C ASP A 375 26.37 14.75 -18.94
N GLY A 376 26.02 13.74 -18.15
CA GLY A 376 26.74 13.32 -16.94
C GLY A 376 26.49 14.19 -15.70
N SER A 377 25.64 15.22 -15.80
CA SER A 377 25.22 15.98 -14.62
C SER A 377 24.28 15.15 -13.74
N ILE A 378 24.24 15.44 -12.44
CA ILE A 378 23.31 14.80 -11.51
C ILE A 378 21.87 15.09 -11.98
N GLU A 379 21.09 14.05 -12.29
CA GLU A 379 19.64 14.11 -12.51
C GLU A 379 18.97 14.34 -11.15
N GLU A 380 19.00 13.31 -10.30
CA GLU A 380 18.40 13.29 -8.97
C GLU A 380 19.31 12.66 -7.92
N ILE A 381 19.16 13.12 -6.67
CA ILE A 381 19.79 12.54 -5.49
C ILE A 381 19.15 11.18 -5.19
N MET A 382 19.98 10.15 -5.02
CA MET A 382 19.57 8.78 -4.73
C MET A 382 20.06 8.28 -3.37
N GLY A 383 21.03 8.95 -2.78
CA GLY A 383 21.62 8.60 -1.49
C GLY A 383 22.03 9.84 -0.72
N LEU A 384 21.71 9.85 0.58
CA LEU A 384 22.08 10.90 1.52
C LEU A 384 22.73 10.29 2.75
N ARG A 385 23.67 11.02 3.34
CA ARG A 385 24.28 10.72 4.63
C ARG A 385 24.43 11.99 5.46
N HIS A 386 24.09 11.94 6.73
CA HIS A 386 24.41 13.02 7.66
C HIS A 386 25.90 13.02 7.98
N ARG A 387 26.54 14.19 7.96
CA ARG A 387 27.99 14.29 8.16
C ARG A 387 28.45 13.91 9.56
N GLN A 388 27.61 14.16 10.57
CA GLN A 388 27.95 13.96 11.98
C GLN A 388 27.20 12.81 12.65
N PHE A 389 26.07 12.38 12.08
CA PHE A 389 25.14 11.45 12.74
C PHE A 389 25.06 10.16 11.92
N PRO A 390 24.78 9.00 12.55
CA PRO A 390 24.66 7.73 11.85
C PRO A 390 23.35 7.60 11.04
N VAL A 391 22.97 8.65 10.32
CA VAL A 391 21.72 8.73 9.54
C VAL A 391 22.04 8.69 8.06
N GLU A 392 21.45 7.74 7.34
CA GLU A 392 21.56 7.59 5.90
C GLU A 392 20.19 7.35 5.28
N GLY A 393 20.04 7.72 4.01
CA GLY A 393 18.80 7.46 3.29
C GLY A 393 19.05 7.12 1.84
N VAL A 394 18.22 6.25 1.28
CA VAL A 394 18.22 5.89 -0.15
C VAL A 394 16.85 6.16 -0.78
N GLN A 395 16.83 6.78 -1.95
CA GLN A 395 15.59 7.19 -2.63
C GLN A 395 14.96 6.04 -3.43
N PHE A 396 15.78 5.08 -3.89
CA PHE A 396 15.34 3.85 -4.54
C PHE A 396 14.97 2.77 -3.52
N HIS A 397 14.43 1.64 -4.00
CA HIS A 397 13.90 0.56 -3.17
C HIS A 397 14.88 -0.64 -3.12
N PRO A 398 15.77 -0.74 -2.12
CA PRO A 398 16.68 -1.89 -1.97
C PRO A 398 15.96 -3.23 -1.77
N GLU A 399 14.70 -3.19 -1.32
CA GLU A 399 13.83 -4.35 -1.14
C GLU A 399 13.09 -4.77 -2.41
N SER A 400 13.19 -3.99 -3.49
CA SER A 400 12.57 -4.34 -4.76
C SER A 400 13.31 -5.50 -5.42
N ILE A 401 12.56 -6.42 -6.03
CA ILE A 401 13.11 -7.62 -6.66
C ILE A 401 14.00 -7.33 -7.87
N LEU A 402 13.83 -6.16 -8.50
CA LEU A 402 14.64 -5.72 -9.64
C LEU A 402 15.86 -4.88 -9.21
N THR A 403 16.01 -4.59 -7.91
CA THR A 403 17.19 -3.90 -7.41
C THR A 403 18.32 -4.90 -7.20
N GLU A 404 19.42 -4.68 -7.92
CA GLU A 404 20.64 -5.42 -7.72
C GLU A 404 21.26 -5.03 -6.36
N HIS A 405 21.94 -5.98 -5.72
CA HIS A 405 22.70 -5.76 -4.48
C HIS A 405 21.93 -5.22 -3.26
N GLY A 406 20.60 -5.21 -3.27
CA GLY A 406 19.77 -4.72 -2.15
C GLY A 406 20.08 -5.37 -0.80
N HIS A 407 20.27 -6.70 -0.77
CA HIS A 407 20.68 -7.43 0.45
C HIS A 407 22.05 -6.99 0.97
N ALA A 408 23.00 -6.70 0.08
CA ALA A 408 24.34 -6.27 0.47
C ALA A 408 24.31 -4.85 1.06
N LEU A 409 23.50 -3.95 0.47
CA LEU A 409 23.25 -2.61 1.01
C LEU A 409 22.66 -2.67 2.42
N LEU A 410 21.62 -3.49 2.63
CA LEU A 410 21.00 -3.66 3.96
C LEU A 410 21.97 -4.32 4.95
N ARG A 411 22.81 -5.25 4.50
CA ARG A 411 23.87 -5.85 5.34
C ARG A 411 24.88 -4.79 5.79
N ASN A 412 25.29 -3.87 4.92
CA ASN A 412 26.19 -2.78 5.27
C ASN A 412 25.59 -1.89 6.38
N PHE A 413 24.28 -1.64 6.32
CA PHE A 413 23.58 -0.92 7.39
C PHE A 413 23.59 -1.71 8.73
N LEU A 414 23.31 -3.01 8.69
CA LEU A 414 23.28 -3.85 9.89
C LEU A 414 24.66 -4.05 10.52
N GLN A 415 25.72 -4.09 9.72
CA GLN A 415 27.09 -4.33 10.20
C GLN A 415 27.78 -3.08 10.75
N ARG A 416 27.17 -1.90 10.60
CA ARG A 416 27.75 -0.68 11.16
C ARG A 416 27.73 -0.69 12.68
N PRO A 417 28.78 -0.20 13.34
CA PRO A 417 28.80 -0.03 14.78
C PRO A 417 27.61 0.83 15.20
N ALA A 418 26.83 0.35 16.17
CA ALA A 418 25.93 1.23 16.91
C ALA A 418 26.81 2.24 17.68
N ALA A 419 26.38 3.50 17.73
CA ALA A 419 27.12 4.56 18.40
C ALA A 419 27.20 4.35 19.92
#